data_AF-A0A942F360-F1
#
_entry.id   AF-A0A942F360-F1
#
_cell.length_a   1.000
_cell.length_b   1.000
_cell.length_c   1.000
_cell.angle_alpha   90.00
_cell.angle_beta   90.00
_cell.angle_gamma   90.00
#
_symmetry.space_group_name_H-M   'P 1'
#
loop_
_entity.id
_entity.type
_entity.pdbx_description
1 polymer ?
#
loop_
_entity_poly.entity_id
_entity_poly.type
_entity_poly.pdbx_seq_one_letter_code
_entity_poly.pdbx_strand_id
1 'polypeptide(L)'
;MQLHPKKLEYIEQEAFRILGHFEEVEEEKQTARSIQGSLEHRMTLDLTDKLADKPLLEHTFSAGETISVQECYKGKCIRLSPDNYPEFKKFIWNIYNEKEIKAHISVDFVEETAIKWMTTTIRNKKAENSFSTYLINKMDDSIEELKIHFPVLNLDIESPIIIGNAKLEYFTKEYFD
;
A
#
# COMPACT_ATOMS: atom_id res chain seq x y z
N MET A 1 -4.37 -12.60 -13.37
CA MET A 1 -5.03 -11.44 -14.03
C MET A 1 -4.40 -11.13 -15.40
N GLN A 2 -5.06 -10.49 -16.38
CA GLN A 2 -4.41 -10.06 -17.65
C GLN A 2 -4.66 -8.57 -17.97
N LEU A 3 -3.59 -7.78 -18.02
CA LEU A 3 -3.61 -6.37 -18.45
C LEU A 3 -3.21 -6.25 -19.92
N HIS A 4 -3.71 -5.21 -20.60
CA HIS A 4 -3.40 -4.97 -22.00
C HIS A 4 -1.89 -4.65 -22.21
N PRO A 5 -1.21 -5.18 -23.24
CA PRO A 5 0.24 -5.01 -23.43
C PRO A 5 0.74 -3.56 -23.42
N LYS A 6 0.01 -2.65 -24.09
CA LYS A 6 0.35 -1.20 -24.07
C LYS A 6 0.33 -0.60 -22.67
N LYS A 7 -0.54 -1.09 -21.79
CA LYS A 7 -0.60 -0.61 -20.41
C LYS A 7 0.60 -1.13 -19.62
N LEU A 8 0.99 -2.38 -19.82
CA LEU A 8 2.19 -2.94 -19.20
C LEU A 8 3.44 -2.14 -19.59
N GLU A 9 3.57 -1.79 -20.87
CA GLU A 9 4.67 -0.95 -21.36
C GLU A 9 4.67 0.44 -20.71
N TYR A 10 3.52 1.10 -20.63
CA TYR A 10 3.37 2.38 -19.93
C TYR A 10 3.77 2.28 -18.45
N ILE A 11 3.26 1.26 -17.75
CA ILE A 11 3.55 1.04 -16.33
C ILE A 11 5.05 0.89 -16.12
N GLU A 12 5.72 0.14 -17.00
CA GLU A 12 7.15 -0.10 -16.87
C GLU A 12 7.98 1.15 -17.13
N GLN A 13 7.68 1.89 -18.21
CA GLN A 13 8.40 3.12 -18.56
C GLN A 13 8.27 4.17 -17.46
N GLU A 14 7.05 4.38 -16.96
CA GLU A 14 6.80 5.32 -15.89
C GLU A 14 7.41 4.86 -14.56
N ALA A 15 7.39 3.56 -14.25
CA ALA A 15 8.03 3.05 -13.04
C ALA A 15 9.53 3.40 -13.00
N PHE A 16 10.26 3.19 -14.10
CA PHE A 16 11.67 3.55 -14.17
C PHE A 16 11.91 5.06 -14.17
N ARG A 17 11.00 5.84 -14.75
CA ARG A 17 11.08 7.30 -14.69
C ARG A 17 10.93 7.80 -13.25
N ILE A 18 9.93 7.30 -12.53
CA ILE A 18 9.66 7.63 -11.14
C ILE A 18 10.76 7.11 -10.21
N LEU A 19 11.35 5.94 -10.51
CA LEU A 19 12.50 5.41 -9.78
C LEU A 19 13.64 6.43 -9.68
N GLY A 20 13.85 7.23 -10.74
CA GLY A 20 14.86 8.29 -10.77
C GLY A 20 14.58 9.48 -9.84
N HIS A 21 13.40 9.56 -9.22
CA HIS A 21 13.05 10.59 -8.24
C HIS A 21 13.35 10.20 -6.80
N PHE A 22 13.72 8.94 -6.57
CA PHE A 22 14.14 8.47 -5.26
C PHE A 22 15.63 8.77 -5.04
N GLU A 23 15.96 9.18 -3.83
CA GLU A 23 17.29 9.61 -3.45
C GLU A 23 17.82 8.74 -2.31
N GLU A 24 19.10 8.35 -2.39
CA GLU A 24 19.79 7.77 -1.23
C GLU A 24 20.20 8.90 -0.29
N VAL A 25 19.72 8.84 0.96
CA VAL A 25 20.06 9.77 2.03
C VAL A 25 20.60 9.01 3.24
N GLU A 26 21.48 9.65 4.00
CA GLU A 26 21.89 9.11 5.30
C GLU A 26 20.76 9.24 6.30
N GLU A 27 20.63 8.27 7.19
CA GLU A 27 19.66 8.33 8.28
C GLU A 27 19.97 9.54 9.18
N GLU A 28 19.07 10.51 9.23
CA GLU A 28 19.16 11.59 10.19
C GLU A 28 19.08 10.96 11.58
N LYS A 29 20.22 10.92 12.28
CA LYS A 29 20.23 10.59 13.70
C LYS A 29 19.32 11.59 14.40
N GLN A 30 18.10 11.17 14.73
CA GLN A 30 17.25 11.96 15.60
C GLN A 30 18.07 12.19 16.86
N THR A 31 18.52 13.43 17.05
CA THR A 31 19.03 13.87 18.34
C THR A 31 17.89 13.58 19.28
N ALA A 32 18.07 12.62 20.19
CA ALA A 32 17.06 12.20 21.13
C ALA A 32 16.51 13.45 21.81
N ARG A 33 15.38 13.96 21.30
CA ARG A 33 14.63 14.98 21.99
C ARG A 33 14.17 14.26 23.23
N SER A 34 14.71 14.61 24.38
CA SER A 34 14.21 14.08 25.65
C SER A 34 12.71 14.36 25.63
N ILE A 35 11.90 13.31 25.51
CA ILE A 35 10.46 13.43 25.64
C ILE A 35 10.23 13.70 27.13
N GLN A 36 10.38 14.96 27.55
CA GLN A 36 9.89 15.41 28.84
C GLN A 36 8.37 15.54 28.71
N GLY A 37 7.69 14.40 28.83
CA GLY A 37 6.27 14.41 29.16
C GLY A 37 6.07 15.00 30.56
N SER A 38 4.92 15.60 30.81
CA SER A 38 4.52 16.20 32.10
C SER A 38 4.30 15.19 33.24
N LEU A 39 4.73 13.94 33.07
CA LEU A 39 4.64 12.86 34.04
C LEU A 39 5.98 12.12 34.05
N GLU A 40 6.86 12.51 34.96
CA GLU A 40 8.21 11.97 35.16
C GLU A 40 8.28 10.47 35.55
N HIS A 41 7.25 9.65 35.28
CA HIS A 41 7.13 8.30 35.85
C HIS A 41 6.65 7.19 34.89
N ARG A 42 6.78 7.38 33.57
CA ARG A 42 6.72 6.23 32.65
C ARG A 42 8.04 6.11 31.92
N MET A 43 8.79 5.04 32.22
CA MET A 43 9.88 4.59 31.37
C MET A 43 9.32 4.42 29.96
N THR A 44 9.66 5.33 29.06
CA THR A 44 9.47 5.12 27.62
C THR A 44 10.40 3.99 27.23
N LEU A 45 9.82 2.84 26.93
CA LEU A 45 10.56 1.66 26.52
C LEU A 45 10.90 1.85 25.04
N ASP A 46 12.12 2.29 24.77
CA ASP A 46 12.66 2.36 23.41
C ASP A 46 12.94 0.93 22.94
N LEU A 47 12.16 0.49 21.95
CA LEU A 47 12.24 -0.84 21.35
C LEU A 47 12.84 -0.80 19.94
N THR A 48 13.34 0.36 19.50
CA THR A 48 13.94 0.54 18.17
C THR A 48 15.10 -0.43 17.98
N ASP A 49 15.92 -0.60 19.03
CA ASP A 49 17.04 -1.55 19.08
C ASP A 49 16.59 -3.03 19.02
N LYS A 50 15.32 -3.32 19.34
CA LYS A 50 14.74 -4.69 19.32
C LYS A 50 14.01 -5.03 18.01
N LEU A 51 13.82 -4.08 17.10
CA LEU A 51 13.26 -4.32 15.75
C LEU A 51 14.31 -4.80 14.73
N ALA A 52 15.53 -5.08 15.20
CA ALA A 52 16.73 -5.32 14.39
C ALA A 52 16.66 -6.57 13.47
N ASP A 53 16.18 -6.37 12.24
CA ASP A 53 16.92 -6.56 10.97
C ASP A 53 15.94 -6.47 9.78
N LYS A 54 15.04 -5.48 9.79
CA LYS A 54 14.10 -5.23 8.70
C LYS A 54 14.15 -3.76 8.27
N PRO A 55 13.92 -3.46 6.98
CA PRO A 55 13.74 -2.08 6.54
C PRO A 55 12.56 -1.44 7.26
N LEU A 56 12.73 -0.20 7.72
CA LEU A 56 11.69 0.62 8.33
C LEU A 56 11.13 1.57 7.27
N LEU A 57 9.81 1.51 7.04
CA LEU A 57 9.10 2.42 6.16
C LEU A 57 8.49 3.56 6.98
N GLU A 58 8.82 4.79 6.62
CA GLU A 58 8.39 6.02 7.27
C GLU A 58 7.63 6.92 6.29
N HIS A 59 6.53 7.50 6.76
CA HIS A 59 5.73 8.46 6.00
C HIS A 59 5.82 9.83 6.68
N THR A 60 6.03 10.88 5.87
CA THR A 60 5.92 12.27 6.34
C THR A 60 4.58 12.83 5.94
N PHE A 61 3.90 13.48 6.89
CA PHE A 61 2.57 14.04 6.70
C PHE A 61 2.59 15.56 6.77
N SER A 62 1.75 16.21 5.96
CA SER A 62 1.41 17.63 6.06
C SER A 62 -0.08 17.80 5.83
N ALA A 63 -0.75 18.56 6.71
CA ALA A 63 -2.20 18.78 6.66
C ALA A 63 -3.05 17.49 6.56
N GLY A 64 -2.57 16.37 7.11
CA GLY A 64 -3.25 15.07 7.08
C GLY A 64 -3.00 14.24 5.82
N GLU A 65 -2.21 14.74 4.86
CA GLU A 65 -1.84 14.01 3.65
C GLU A 65 -0.38 13.56 3.74
N THR A 66 -0.08 12.37 3.21
CA THR A 66 1.30 11.94 3.01
C THR A 66 1.92 12.83 1.94
N ILE A 67 3.09 13.38 2.24
CA ILE A 67 3.86 14.21 1.31
C ILE A 67 5.21 13.59 0.96
N SER A 68 5.71 12.62 1.71
CA SER A 68 7.00 11.99 1.44
C SER A 68 7.03 10.61 2.08
N VAL A 69 7.85 9.73 1.51
CA VAL A 69 8.07 8.38 2.03
C VAL A 69 9.57 8.08 2.03
N GLN A 70 10.01 7.36 3.05
CA GLN A 70 11.41 6.98 3.24
C GLN A 70 11.50 5.54 3.76
N GLU A 71 12.37 4.72 3.17
CA GLU A 71 12.67 3.39 3.69
C GLU A 71 14.13 3.34 4.15
N CYS A 72 14.34 3.14 5.45
CA CYS A 72 15.66 3.08 6.08
C CYS A 72 16.06 1.65 6.42
N TYR A 73 17.32 1.30 6.12
CA TYR A 73 17.91 0.02 6.50
C TYR A 73 19.41 0.18 6.71
N LYS A 74 19.91 -0.20 7.90
CA LYS A 74 21.33 -0.17 8.26
C LYS A 74 21.99 1.21 8.03
N GLY A 75 21.35 2.29 8.48
CA GLY A 75 21.89 3.66 8.38
C GLY A 75 21.77 4.31 7.00
N LYS A 76 21.19 3.60 6.02
CA LYS A 76 20.93 4.11 4.67
C LYS A 76 19.45 4.19 4.41
N CYS A 77 19.00 5.32 3.89
CA CYS A 77 17.61 5.55 3.60
C CYS A 77 17.42 5.83 2.11
N ILE A 78 16.31 5.36 1.57
CA ILE A 78 15.88 5.64 0.21
C ILE A 78 14.59 6.46 0.34
N ARG A 79 14.62 7.69 -0.18
CA ARG A 79 13.57 8.68 0.07
C ARG A 79 12.95 9.18 -1.24
N LEU A 80 11.64 9.35 -1.23
CA LEU A 80 10.92 10.13 -2.22
C LEU A 80 10.49 11.46 -1.59
N SER A 81 11.06 12.56 -2.08
CA SER A 81 10.88 13.89 -1.52
C SER A 81 9.47 14.47 -1.73
N PRO A 82 9.08 15.50 -0.95
CA PRO A 82 7.82 16.22 -1.15
C PRO A 82 7.59 16.78 -2.55
N ASP A 83 8.65 17.18 -3.24
CA ASP A 83 8.53 17.76 -4.58
C ASP A 83 8.15 16.71 -5.63
N ASN A 84 8.59 15.47 -5.43
CA ASN A 84 8.38 14.36 -6.38
C ASN A 84 7.20 13.46 -5.99
N TYR A 85 6.75 13.47 -4.73
CA TYR A 85 5.67 12.62 -4.25
C TYR A 85 4.32 12.82 -4.98
N PRO A 86 3.90 14.05 -5.36
CA PRO A 86 2.66 14.24 -6.13
C PRO A 86 2.68 13.52 -7.47
N GLU A 87 3.84 13.42 -8.11
CA GLU A 87 3.99 12.74 -9.38
C GLU A 87 3.91 11.22 -9.23
N PHE A 88 4.55 10.67 -8.19
CA PHE A 88 4.38 9.28 -7.79
C PHE A 88 2.91 8.95 -7.51
N LYS A 89 2.18 9.78 -6.76
CA LYS A 89 0.75 9.57 -6.49
C LYS A 89 -0.08 9.54 -7.78
N LYS A 90 0.20 10.41 -8.76
CA LYS A 90 -0.45 10.37 -10.07
C LYS A 90 -0.20 9.06 -10.80
N PHE A 91 1.05 8.57 -10.79
CA PHE A 91 1.42 7.28 -11.36
C PHE A 91 0.65 6.12 -10.71
N ILE A 92 0.59 6.08 -9.37
CA ILE A 92 -0.18 5.07 -8.61
C ILE A 92 -1.67 5.13 -8.96
N TRP A 93 -2.25 6.33 -8.99
CA TRP A 93 -3.66 6.50 -9.37
C TRP A 93 -3.96 6.05 -10.80
N ASN A 94 -3.04 6.28 -11.74
CA ASN A 94 -3.17 5.83 -13.13
C ASN A 94 -3.12 4.31 -13.26
N ILE A 95 -2.39 3.62 -12.38
CA ILE A 95 -2.40 2.15 -12.31
C ILE A 95 -3.71 1.68 -11.70
N TYR A 96 -4.04 2.17 -10.51
CA TYR A 96 -5.21 1.76 -9.76
C TYR A 96 -6.53 1.95 -10.54
N ASN A 97 -6.63 2.98 -11.38
CA ASN A 97 -7.84 3.25 -12.16
C ASN A 97 -8.10 2.26 -13.30
N GLU A 98 -7.19 1.32 -13.59
CA GLU A 98 -7.49 0.20 -14.49
C GLU A 98 -8.56 -0.70 -13.87
N LYS A 99 -9.58 -1.06 -14.66
CA LYS A 99 -10.75 -1.80 -14.16
C LYS A 99 -10.35 -3.12 -13.50
N GLU A 100 -9.44 -3.84 -14.14
CA GLU A 100 -8.93 -5.13 -13.70
C GLU A 100 -8.17 -5.00 -12.37
N ILE A 101 -7.50 -3.87 -12.12
CA ILE A 101 -6.77 -3.64 -10.87
C ILE A 101 -7.73 -3.20 -9.77
N LYS A 102 -8.54 -2.19 -10.05
CA LYS A 102 -9.50 -1.60 -9.12
C LYS A 102 -10.50 -2.60 -8.54
N ALA A 103 -10.82 -3.63 -9.31
CA ALA A 103 -11.77 -4.67 -8.90
C ALA A 103 -11.23 -5.59 -7.79
N HIS A 104 -9.91 -5.66 -7.61
CA HIS A 104 -9.28 -6.68 -6.76
C HIS A 104 -8.45 -6.12 -5.61
N ILE A 105 -7.89 -4.91 -5.75
CA ILE A 105 -6.98 -4.35 -4.75
C ILE A 105 -7.26 -2.87 -4.47
N SER A 106 -6.77 -2.37 -3.33
CA SER A 106 -6.84 -0.96 -2.97
C SER A 106 -5.73 -0.14 -3.65
N VAL A 107 -5.91 1.18 -3.68
CA VAL A 107 -4.85 2.10 -4.12
C VAL A 107 -3.61 2.01 -3.21
N ASP A 108 -3.82 1.84 -1.90
CA ASP A 108 -2.73 1.70 -0.93
C ASP A 108 -1.89 0.45 -1.19
N PHE A 109 -2.50 -0.66 -1.61
CA PHE A 109 -1.77 -1.86 -2.02
C PHE A 109 -0.83 -1.59 -3.19
N VAL A 110 -1.31 -0.86 -4.21
CA VAL A 110 -0.48 -0.48 -5.37
C VAL A 110 0.68 0.41 -4.91
N GLU A 111 0.39 1.37 -4.04
CA GLU A 111 1.39 2.30 -3.48
C GLU A 111 2.50 1.57 -2.72
N GLU A 112 2.14 0.74 -1.74
CA GLU A 112 3.09 -0.03 -0.94
C GLU A 112 3.92 -1.00 -1.79
N THR A 113 3.28 -1.65 -2.76
CA THR A 113 3.95 -2.56 -3.70
C THR A 113 4.98 -1.81 -4.56
N ALA A 114 4.62 -0.62 -5.04
CA ALA A 114 5.52 0.23 -5.81
C ALA A 114 6.71 0.72 -4.98
N ILE A 115 6.45 1.26 -3.78
CA ILE A 115 7.51 1.70 -2.87
C ILE A 115 8.49 0.57 -2.61
N LYS A 116 7.99 -0.62 -2.24
CA LYS A 116 8.82 -1.79 -1.96
C LYS A 116 9.67 -2.22 -3.16
N TRP A 117 9.09 -2.22 -4.36
CA TRP A 117 9.83 -2.57 -5.57
C TRP A 117 10.92 -1.53 -5.87
N MET A 118 10.60 -0.24 -5.75
CA MET A 118 11.53 0.86 -6.02
C MET A 118 12.69 0.87 -5.02
N THR A 119 12.41 0.78 -3.72
CA THR A 119 13.44 0.77 -2.67
C THR A 119 14.34 -0.46 -2.77
N THR A 120 13.77 -1.63 -3.06
CA THR A 120 14.53 -2.86 -3.29
C THR A 120 15.42 -2.75 -4.52
N THR A 121 14.89 -2.20 -5.62
CA THR A 121 15.62 -2.00 -6.87
C THR A 121 16.82 -1.07 -6.69
N ILE A 122 16.64 0.04 -5.98
CA ILE A 122 17.72 1.01 -5.70
C ILE A 122 18.76 0.37 -4.78
N ARG A 123 18.32 -0.25 -3.68
CA ARG A 123 19.21 -0.93 -2.72
C ARG A 123 20.09 -1.99 -3.39
N ASN A 124 19.51 -2.77 -4.30
CA ASN A 124 20.21 -3.84 -5.01
C ASN A 124 20.93 -3.35 -6.27
N LYS A 125 20.75 -2.07 -6.65
CA LYS A 125 21.25 -1.44 -7.90
C LYS A 125 20.81 -2.18 -9.16
N LYS A 126 19.72 -2.95 -9.07
CA LYS A 126 19.20 -3.81 -10.12
C LYS A 126 17.76 -4.17 -9.82
N ALA A 127 16.90 -4.11 -10.83
CA ALA A 127 15.57 -4.70 -10.79
C ALA A 127 15.69 -6.22 -11.01
N GLU A 128 15.21 -7.04 -10.06
CA GLU A 128 15.15 -8.50 -10.24
C GLU A 128 14.15 -8.88 -11.32
N ASN A 129 13.00 -8.20 -11.31
CA ASN A 129 11.90 -8.32 -12.26
C ASN A 129 11.40 -6.93 -12.66
N SER A 130 10.71 -6.83 -13.79
CA SER A 130 9.96 -5.62 -14.17
C SER A 130 8.92 -5.25 -13.11
N PHE A 131 8.60 -3.96 -12.97
CA PHE A 131 7.61 -3.52 -11.97
C PHE A 131 6.23 -4.11 -12.27
N SER A 132 5.85 -4.10 -13.54
CA SER A 132 4.60 -4.70 -14.02
C SER A 132 4.45 -6.17 -13.61
N THR A 133 5.48 -7.00 -13.79
CA THR A 133 5.48 -8.40 -13.36
C THR A 133 5.45 -8.53 -11.85
N TYR A 134 6.22 -7.70 -11.13
CA TYR A 134 6.23 -7.72 -9.67
C TYR A 134 4.85 -7.40 -9.08
N LEU A 135 4.16 -6.38 -9.60
CA LEU A 135 2.81 -6.00 -9.20
C LEU A 135 1.81 -7.12 -9.45
N ILE A 136 1.80 -7.71 -10.65
CA ILE A 136 0.88 -8.82 -10.98
C ILE A 136 1.10 -10.00 -10.06
N ASN A 137 2.35 -10.41 -9.83
CA ASN A 137 2.65 -11.51 -8.92
C ASN A 137 2.16 -11.21 -7.50
N LYS A 138 2.37 -9.98 -7.00
CA LYS A 138 1.90 -9.58 -5.67
C LYS A 138 0.39 -9.60 -5.57
N MET A 139 -0.32 -9.20 -6.63
CA MET A 139 -1.77 -9.29 -6.68
C MET A 139 -2.25 -10.73 -6.68
N ASP A 140 -1.70 -11.57 -7.56
CA ASP A 140 -2.08 -12.98 -7.65
C ASP A 140 -1.77 -13.72 -6.33
N ASP A 141 -0.68 -13.38 -5.63
CA ASP A 141 -0.35 -13.89 -4.28
C ASP A 141 -1.35 -13.45 -3.18
N SER A 142 -2.01 -12.31 -3.36
CA SER A 142 -2.84 -11.67 -2.31
C SER A 142 -4.34 -11.91 -2.49
N ILE A 143 -4.77 -12.41 -3.66
CA ILE A 143 -6.18 -12.71 -3.93
C ILE A 143 -6.46 -14.12 -3.42
N GLU A 144 -7.12 -14.22 -2.28
CA GLU A 144 -7.55 -15.48 -1.69
C GLU A 144 -9.06 -15.70 -1.86
N GLU A 145 -9.45 -16.90 -2.28
CA GLU A 145 -10.85 -17.31 -2.27
C GLU A 145 -11.30 -17.66 -0.84
N LEU A 146 -12.07 -16.77 -0.22
CA LEU A 146 -12.62 -17.00 1.10
C LEU A 146 -14.02 -17.63 1.02
N LYS A 147 -14.16 -18.85 1.52
CA LYS A 147 -15.46 -19.49 1.72
C LYS A 147 -15.92 -19.32 3.17
N ILE A 148 -16.72 -18.30 3.42
CA ILE A 148 -17.25 -17.99 4.75
C ILE A 148 -18.50 -18.83 4.99
N HIS A 149 -18.48 -19.65 6.06
CA HIS A 149 -19.66 -20.36 6.54
C HIS A 149 -20.03 -19.79 7.90
N PHE A 150 -21.26 -19.34 8.07
CA PHE A 150 -21.79 -18.94 9.37
C PHE A 150 -23.20 -19.52 9.55
N PRO A 151 -23.50 -20.09 10.73
CA PRO A 151 -24.85 -20.54 11.02
C PRO A 151 -25.74 -19.32 11.20
N VAL A 152 -26.70 -19.17 10.29
CA VAL A 152 -27.73 -18.15 10.43
C VAL A 152 -28.88 -18.75 11.22
N LEU A 153 -28.97 -18.39 12.50
CA LEU A 153 -30.11 -18.74 13.35
C LEU A 153 -30.99 -17.49 13.48
N ASN A 154 -32.28 -17.60 13.16
CA ASN A 154 -33.25 -16.50 13.20
C ASN A 154 -32.83 -15.30 12.32
N LEU A 155 -32.67 -15.52 11.01
CA LEU A 155 -32.43 -14.42 10.06
C LEU A 155 -33.66 -13.52 10.00
N ASP A 156 -33.58 -12.33 10.60
CA ASP A 156 -34.56 -11.27 10.41
C ASP A 156 -33.92 -10.20 9.54
N ILE A 157 -34.50 -9.95 8.35
CA ILE A 157 -33.95 -9.03 7.35
C ILE A 157 -34.79 -7.75 7.41
N GLU A 158 -34.35 -6.77 8.20
CA GLU A 158 -35.02 -5.46 8.27
C GLU A 158 -34.80 -4.62 6.99
N SER A 159 -33.73 -4.90 6.25
CA SER A 159 -33.42 -4.23 4.98
C SER A 159 -32.59 -5.12 4.05
N PRO A 160 -32.71 -4.99 2.71
CA PRO A 160 -31.94 -5.79 1.78
C PRO A 160 -30.42 -5.62 1.96
N ILE A 161 -29.71 -6.74 1.96
CA ILE A 161 -28.24 -6.79 2.08
C ILE A 161 -27.67 -7.28 0.75
N ILE A 162 -26.61 -6.62 0.26
CA ILE A 162 -25.89 -7.03 -0.95
C ILE A 162 -24.53 -7.59 -0.54
N ILE A 163 -24.25 -8.84 -0.93
CA ILE A 163 -22.95 -9.48 -0.75
C ILE A 163 -22.46 -9.92 -2.13
N GLY A 164 -21.49 -9.19 -2.68
CA GLY A 164 -21.02 -9.41 -4.05
C GLY A 164 -22.15 -9.29 -5.06
N ASN A 165 -22.41 -10.35 -5.82
CA ASN A 165 -23.49 -10.43 -6.81
C ASN A 165 -24.80 -10.99 -6.26
N ALA A 166 -24.87 -11.30 -4.96
CA ALA A 166 -26.07 -11.82 -4.31
C ALA A 166 -26.78 -10.70 -3.54
N LYS A 167 -28.10 -10.61 -3.71
CA LYS A 167 -28.98 -9.75 -2.92
C LYS A 167 -29.82 -10.64 -2.01
N LEU A 168 -29.70 -10.43 -0.70
CA LEU A 168 -30.52 -11.05 0.33
C LEU A 168 -31.60 -10.05 0.71
N GLU A 169 -32.87 -10.37 0.46
CA GLU A 169 -34.01 -9.51 0.75
C GLU A 169 -35.19 -10.31 1.27
N TYR A 170 -36.17 -9.62 1.86
CA TYR A 170 -37.43 -10.23 2.29
C TYR A 170 -38.42 -10.27 1.13
N PHE A 171 -39.32 -11.26 1.14
CA PHE A 171 -40.39 -11.32 0.15
C PHE A 171 -41.36 -10.16 0.32
N THR A 172 -41.62 -9.43 -0.76
CA THR A 172 -42.69 -8.42 -0.82
C THR A 172 -43.97 -9.02 -1.42
N LYS A 173 -45.10 -8.31 -1.30
CA LYS A 173 -46.35 -8.74 -1.99
C LYS A 173 -46.16 -8.85 -3.50
N GLU A 174 -45.38 -7.95 -4.10
CA GLU A 174 -45.10 -7.98 -5.54
C GLU A 174 -44.33 -9.24 -5.98
N TYR A 175 -43.74 -9.99 -5.05
CA TYR A 175 -43.05 -11.24 -5.35
C TYR A 175 -44.02 -12.42 -5.51
N PHE A 176 -45.25 -12.30 -4.99
CA PHE A 176 -46.28 -13.34 -5.00
C PHE A 176 -47.47 -13.03 -5.90
N ASP A 177 -47.47 -11.84 -6.52
CA ASP A 177 -48.42 -11.39 -7.55
C ASP A 177 -47.88 -11.67 -8.96
#